data_AF-A0A845TXT9-F1
#
_entry.id   AF-A0A845TXT9-F1
#
_cell.length_a   1.000
_cell.length_b   1.000
_cell.length_c   1.000
_cell.angle_alpha   90.00
_cell.angle_beta   90.00
_cell.angle_gamma   90.00
#
_symmetry.space_group_name_H-M   'P 1'
#
loop_
_entity.id
_entity.type
_entity.pdbx_description
1 polymer ?
#
loop_
_entity_poly.entity_id
_entity_poly.type
_entity_poly.pdbx_seq_one_letter_code
_entity_poly.pdbx_strand_id
1 'polypeptide(L)'
;MPPLHYVAAAALLLMALPDVPPVHRFQPDTAPSGEFPPGGTLPVVTDLSPTADLPQAKDAHKPGQSERMDQRSRIEILRSISGEFARAVRALPTGKSGLHLKAGKPLDDAAVNRAVITAGAAANPGDQVQVTLVEFRDRALVIDVNGGGRQHTHWRDRVHLEVGGMPTARAQKSGPPGLEKVGSTIFLEFDHALPPLTAEQVKQYLSAFLDFAKQRSAAVQWVDTLPPEMQEAIKNKQAVVGMTQDMVIAAVGRPDKKVRERDEDGLETEDWIYGHPPSRTTFVKFAGDKVVSVKRF
;
A
#
# COMPACT_ATOMS: atom_id res chain seq x y z
N MET A 1 53.66 16.04 54.27
CA MET A 1 54.10 17.41 53.92
C MET A 1 53.30 17.85 52.69
N PRO A 2 52.51 18.94 52.79
CA PRO A 2 51.70 19.57 51.72
C PRO A 2 52.58 20.62 50.95
N PRO A 3 52.13 21.48 49.99
CA PRO A 3 50.93 22.36 49.96
C PRO A 3 50.09 22.29 48.65
N LEU A 4 48.78 22.53 48.66
CA LEU A 4 48.05 23.81 48.77
C LEU A 4 48.18 24.70 47.53
N HIS A 5 47.08 24.99 46.83
CA HIS A 5 46.67 26.36 46.48
C HIS A 5 45.18 26.42 46.13
N TYR A 6 44.44 27.12 46.99
CA TYR A 6 43.18 27.78 46.72
C TYR A 6 43.46 28.98 45.79
N VAL A 7 42.69 29.14 44.71
CA VAL A 7 42.40 30.47 44.15
C VAL A 7 40.93 30.51 43.80
N ALA A 8 40.19 31.30 44.57
CA ALA A 8 38.89 31.81 44.21
C ALA A 8 39.09 32.96 43.21
N ALA A 9 38.31 32.97 42.12
CA ALA A 9 38.06 34.17 41.34
C ALA A 9 36.59 34.18 40.93
N ALA A 10 35.87 35.17 41.46
CA ALA A 10 34.50 35.49 41.15
C ALA A 10 34.44 36.49 39.97
N ALA A 11 33.24 36.58 39.38
CA ALA A 11 32.76 37.53 38.36
C ALA A 11 33.13 37.17 36.90
N LEU A 12 32.26 37.30 35.89
CA LEU A 12 31.22 38.30 35.67
C LEU A 12 30.06 37.70 34.84
N LEU A 13 28.87 38.23 35.09
CA LEU A 13 27.61 38.04 34.36
C LEU A 13 27.77 38.33 32.85
N LEU A 14 27.26 37.47 31.97
CA LEU A 14 26.74 37.88 30.67
C LEU A 14 25.58 36.96 30.25
N MET A 15 24.39 37.54 30.30
CA MET A 15 23.16 37.02 29.69
C MET A 15 23.34 37.00 28.17
N ALA A 16 23.16 35.84 27.55
CA ALA A 16 22.97 35.73 26.11
C ALA A 16 21.80 34.75 25.82
N LEU A 17 20.60 35.32 25.75
CA LEU A 17 19.53 34.86 24.86
C LEU A 17 19.70 35.59 23.52
N PRO A 18 19.06 35.18 22.40
CA PRO A 18 18.63 33.86 21.94
C PRO A 18 19.15 33.59 20.50
N ASP A 19 18.98 32.38 19.95
CA ASP A 19 18.73 32.28 18.50
C ASP A 19 17.86 31.06 18.20
N VAL A 20 16.56 31.33 18.11
CA VAL A 20 15.54 30.37 17.68
C VAL A 20 15.41 30.55 16.16
N PRO A 21 15.63 29.52 15.34
CA PRO A 21 15.47 29.64 13.90
C PRO A 21 14.01 29.98 13.56
N PRO A 22 13.76 30.89 12.60
CA PRO A 22 12.42 31.38 12.31
C PRO A 22 11.55 30.26 11.73
N VAL A 23 10.48 29.94 12.46
CA VAL A 23 9.34 29.17 11.97
C VAL A 23 8.77 29.92 10.76
N HIS A 24 8.82 29.29 9.59
CA HIS A 24 8.16 29.80 8.39
C HIS A 24 6.65 29.81 8.64
N ARG A 25 6.10 30.99 8.94
CA ARG A 25 4.66 31.24 8.84
C ARG A 25 4.31 31.22 7.36
N PHE A 26 3.50 30.24 6.95
CA PHE A 26 2.76 30.35 5.70
C PHE A 26 1.77 31.50 5.84
N GLN A 27 2.17 32.65 5.32
CA GLN A 27 1.25 33.73 5.01
C GLN A 27 0.45 33.25 3.79
N PRO A 28 -0.90 33.19 3.84
CA PRO A 28 -1.66 33.01 2.62
C PRO A 28 -1.41 34.23 1.74
N ASP A 29 -0.90 33.99 0.53
CA ASP A 29 -0.79 35.02 -0.49
C ASP A 29 -2.14 35.72 -0.63
N THR A 30 -2.13 37.03 -0.39
CA THR A 30 -3.26 37.89 -0.74
C THR A 30 -3.35 37.89 -2.25
N ALA A 31 -4.29 37.12 -2.79
CA ALA A 31 -4.66 37.25 -4.19
C ALA A 31 -5.03 38.72 -4.46
N PRO A 32 -4.60 39.31 -5.58
CA PRO A 32 -5.01 40.65 -5.93
C PRO A 32 -6.53 40.67 -6.05
N SER A 33 -7.17 41.55 -5.27
CA SER A 33 -8.59 41.86 -5.35
C SER A 33 -8.91 42.26 -6.79
N GLY A 34 -9.51 41.33 -7.54
CA GLY A 34 -10.09 41.62 -8.84
C GLY A 34 -11.28 42.56 -8.63
N GLU A 35 -11.10 43.82 -8.99
CA GLU A 35 -12.14 44.83 -8.97
C GLU A 35 -13.20 44.49 -10.02
N PHE A 36 -14.38 44.04 -9.57
CA PHE A 36 -15.50 43.78 -10.47
C PHE A 36 -16.25 45.10 -10.73
N PRO A 37 -16.36 45.55 -12.00
CA PRO A 37 -17.15 46.72 -12.31
C PRO A 37 -18.64 46.44 -12.05
N PRO A 38 -19.38 47.36 -11.39
CA PRO A 38 -20.81 47.19 -11.19
C PRO A 38 -21.53 47.34 -12.54
N GLY A 39 -22.01 46.22 -13.10
CA GLY A 39 -22.83 46.23 -14.32
C GLY A 39 -22.65 45.07 -15.29
N GLY A 40 -21.74 44.11 -15.05
CA GLY A 40 -21.59 42.93 -15.90
C GLY A 40 -22.48 41.77 -15.48
N THR A 41 -23.39 41.31 -16.34
CA THR A 41 -24.19 40.10 -16.15
C THR A 41 -23.30 38.85 -16.11
N LEU A 42 -23.37 38.08 -15.02
CA LEU A 42 -22.79 36.73 -14.93
C LEU A 42 -23.54 35.78 -15.89
N PRO A 43 -22.86 34.84 -16.58
CA PRO A 43 -23.56 33.79 -17.32
C PRO A 43 -24.34 32.92 -16.33
N VAL A 44 -25.63 32.76 -16.60
CA VAL A 44 -26.54 31.87 -15.87
C VAL A 44 -25.96 30.45 -15.93
N VAL A 45 -25.54 29.94 -14.77
CA VAL A 45 -25.32 28.50 -14.58
C VAL A 45 -26.69 27.83 -14.58
N THR A 46 -26.94 27.01 -15.58
CA THR A 46 -28.16 26.23 -15.74
C THR A 46 -28.34 25.29 -14.56
N ASP A 47 -29.50 25.39 -13.93
CA ASP A 47 -30.00 24.50 -12.89
C ASP A 47 -30.12 23.06 -13.42
N LEU A 48 -29.61 22.09 -12.67
CA LEU A 48 -29.76 20.65 -12.94
C LEU A 48 -30.04 19.92 -11.63
N SER A 49 -31.30 20.00 -11.18
CA SER A 49 -31.96 18.94 -10.41
C SER A 49 -32.81 18.07 -11.34
N PRO A 50 -33.06 16.79 -10.98
CA PRO A 50 -33.12 15.69 -11.93
C PRO A 50 -34.51 15.53 -12.53
N THR A 51 -34.64 15.76 -13.83
CA THR A 51 -35.80 15.30 -14.59
C THR A 51 -35.41 14.03 -15.34
N ALA A 52 -36.23 13.00 -15.16
CA ALA A 52 -36.16 11.75 -15.89
C ALA A 52 -36.20 11.98 -17.41
N ASP A 53 -35.71 10.97 -18.14
CA ASP A 53 -35.57 10.86 -19.59
C ASP A 53 -34.29 11.43 -20.20
N LEU A 54 -33.18 10.71 -19.95
CA LEU A 54 -32.02 10.73 -20.84
C LEU A 54 -32.25 9.70 -21.97
N PRO A 55 -32.18 10.09 -23.25
CA PRO A 55 -32.03 9.13 -24.33
C PRO A 55 -30.72 8.39 -24.12
N GLN A 56 -30.81 7.07 -24.08
CA GLN A 56 -29.70 6.14 -23.99
C GLN A 56 -28.73 6.41 -25.17
N ALA A 57 -27.72 7.25 -24.92
CA ALA A 57 -26.58 7.38 -25.80
C ALA A 57 -25.84 6.04 -25.76
N LYS A 58 -26.19 5.17 -26.70
CA LYS A 58 -25.39 4.01 -27.05
C LYS A 58 -24.07 4.56 -27.59
N ASP A 59 -23.07 4.65 -26.71
CA ASP A 59 -21.69 4.70 -27.16
C ASP A 59 -21.46 3.45 -28.02
N ALA A 60 -21.50 3.67 -29.33
CA ALA A 60 -21.14 2.68 -30.31
C ALA A 60 -19.65 2.39 -30.13
N HIS A 61 -19.38 1.35 -29.35
CA HIS A 61 -18.08 0.71 -29.23
C HIS A 61 -17.55 0.44 -30.64
N LYS A 62 -16.56 1.22 -31.09
CA LYS A 62 -15.82 0.89 -32.32
C LYS A 62 -15.12 -0.45 -32.07
N PRO A 63 -15.43 -1.52 -32.81
CA PRO A 63 -14.78 -2.81 -32.64
C PRO A 63 -13.34 -2.66 -33.17
N GLY A 64 -12.39 -2.54 -32.25
CA GLY A 64 -10.97 -2.35 -32.58
C GLY A 64 -10.10 -1.79 -31.45
N GLN A 65 -10.70 -1.21 -30.40
CA GLN A 65 -9.96 -0.78 -29.19
C GLN A 65 -10.16 -1.71 -27.97
N SER A 66 -10.99 -2.75 -28.08
CA SER A 66 -11.26 -3.69 -26.99
C SER A 66 -10.23 -4.83 -26.84
N GLU A 67 -9.15 -4.83 -27.62
CA GLU A 67 -8.15 -5.92 -27.57
C GLU A 67 -6.93 -5.61 -26.69
N ARG A 68 -6.71 -4.36 -26.28
CA ARG A 68 -5.53 -3.97 -25.50
C ARG A 68 -5.91 -3.55 -24.08
N MET A 69 -5.12 -4.00 -23.12
CA MET A 69 -5.30 -3.68 -21.71
C MET A 69 -5.24 -2.16 -21.45
N ASP A 70 -6.34 -1.61 -20.89
CA ASP A 70 -6.48 -0.21 -20.50
C ASP A 70 -5.61 0.15 -19.27
N GLN A 71 -5.25 1.43 -19.14
CA GLN A 71 -4.39 1.96 -18.09
C GLN A 71 -5.00 1.76 -16.68
N ARG A 72 -6.33 1.88 -16.54
CA ARG A 72 -7.00 1.68 -15.26
C ARG A 72 -6.82 0.26 -14.74
N SER A 73 -7.03 -0.73 -15.60
CA SER A 73 -6.83 -2.14 -15.27
C SER A 73 -5.38 -2.43 -14.89
N ARG A 74 -4.39 -1.79 -15.56
CA ARG A 74 -2.97 -1.97 -15.22
C ARG A 74 -2.67 -1.50 -13.80
N ILE A 75 -3.21 -0.34 -13.41
CA ILE A 75 -3.04 0.22 -12.07
C ILE A 75 -3.69 -0.68 -11.03
N GLU A 76 -4.87 -1.22 -11.32
CA GLU A 76 -5.56 -2.15 -10.43
C GLU A 76 -4.78 -3.45 -10.22
N ILE A 77 -4.32 -4.08 -11.30
CA ILE A 77 -3.46 -5.27 -11.23
C ILE A 77 -2.19 -4.97 -10.45
N LEU A 78 -1.49 -3.86 -10.76
CA LEU A 78 -0.27 -3.48 -10.07
C LEU A 78 -0.51 -3.31 -8.57
N ARG A 79 -1.58 -2.61 -8.17
CA ARG A 79 -1.92 -2.40 -6.76
C ARG A 79 -2.28 -3.70 -6.03
N SER A 80 -3.01 -4.59 -6.71
CA SER A 80 -3.54 -5.81 -6.09
C SER A 80 -2.52 -6.94 -6.02
N ILE A 81 -1.56 -6.99 -6.93
CA ILE A 81 -0.58 -8.10 -7.06
C ILE A 81 0.81 -7.70 -6.57
N SER A 82 1.24 -6.45 -6.81
CA SER A 82 2.58 -6.01 -6.37
C SER A 82 2.67 -6.03 -4.85
N GLY A 83 3.73 -6.63 -4.33
CA GLY A 83 3.96 -6.78 -2.89
C GLY A 83 3.20 -7.94 -2.25
N GLU A 84 2.33 -8.64 -2.99
CA GLU A 84 1.56 -9.76 -2.48
C GLU A 84 2.46 -10.96 -2.20
N PHE A 85 2.15 -11.67 -1.11
CA PHE A 85 2.81 -12.92 -0.76
C PHE A 85 2.06 -14.10 -1.35
N ALA A 86 2.81 -15.12 -1.74
CA ALA A 86 2.28 -16.40 -2.20
C ALA A 86 3.12 -17.54 -1.62
N ARG A 87 2.58 -18.76 -1.68
CA ARG A 87 3.36 -19.98 -1.46
C ARG A 87 3.73 -20.59 -2.80
N ALA A 88 4.99 -20.93 -3.01
CA ALA A 88 5.40 -21.67 -4.19
C ALA A 88 4.79 -23.08 -4.14
N VAL A 89 4.08 -23.47 -5.20
CA VAL A 89 3.50 -24.82 -5.35
C VAL A 89 4.48 -25.74 -6.08
N ARG A 90 5.36 -25.14 -6.88
CA ARG A 90 6.39 -25.81 -7.69
C ARG A 90 7.70 -25.06 -7.54
N ALA A 91 8.81 -25.73 -7.87
CA ALA A 91 10.11 -25.07 -7.87
C ALA A 91 10.14 -23.96 -8.93
N LEU A 92 10.64 -22.80 -8.54
CA LEU A 92 10.84 -21.65 -9.42
C LEU A 92 12.31 -21.57 -9.82
N PRO A 93 12.66 -21.52 -11.12
CA PRO A 93 14.04 -21.43 -11.54
C PRO A 93 14.61 -20.04 -11.23
N THR A 94 15.90 -19.99 -10.92
CA THR A 94 16.63 -18.73 -10.93
C THR A 94 17.11 -18.36 -12.34
N GLY A 95 17.72 -17.18 -12.46
CA GLY A 95 18.47 -16.77 -13.63
C GLY A 95 17.66 -15.91 -14.59
N LYS A 96 18.37 -15.34 -15.55
CA LYS A 96 17.84 -14.31 -16.46
C LYS A 96 16.74 -14.81 -17.39
N SER A 97 16.76 -16.11 -17.71
CA SER A 97 15.76 -16.73 -18.58
C SER A 97 14.39 -16.86 -17.90
N GLY A 98 14.34 -16.99 -16.58
CA GLY A 98 13.10 -17.15 -15.83
C GLY A 98 12.23 -18.33 -16.31
N LEU A 99 10.95 -18.25 -16.02
CA LEU A 99 9.92 -19.24 -16.33
C LEU A 99 8.95 -18.67 -17.36
N HIS A 100 8.77 -19.35 -18.50
CA HIS A 100 7.85 -18.93 -19.54
C HIS A 100 6.53 -19.71 -19.47
N LEU A 101 5.42 -18.99 -19.30
CA LEU A 101 4.06 -19.53 -19.24
C LEU A 101 3.25 -19.00 -20.41
N LYS A 102 2.80 -19.89 -21.28
CA LYS A 102 1.91 -19.53 -22.39
C LYS A 102 0.46 -19.53 -21.91
N ALA A 103 -0.19 -18.38 -21.95
CA ALA A 103 -1.60 -18.26 -21.57
C ALA A 103 -2.48 -19.18 -22.45
N GLY A 104 -3.33 -19.98 -21.80
CA GLY A 104 -4.28 -20.88 -22.47
C GLY A 104 -3.67 -22.15 -23.07
N LYS A 105 -2.36 -22.36 -22.94
CA LYS A 105 -1.70 -23.62 -23.36
C LYS A 105 -1.37 -24.48 -22.14
N PRO A 106 -1.37 -25.82 -22.29
CA PRO A 106 -0.89 -26.70 -21.24
C PRO A 106 0.54 -26.34 -20.83
N LEU A 107 0.83 -26.50 -19.54
CA LEU A 107 2.16 -26.28 -19.01
C LEU A 107 3.14 -27.34 -19.52
N ASP A 108 4.31 -26.91 -19.98
CA ASP A 108 5.41 -27.80 -20.36
C ASP A 108 6.27 -28.14 -19.14
N ASP A 109 5.87 -29.17 -18.40
CA ASP A 109 6.55 -29.63 -17.19
C ASP A 109 8.02 -30.01 -17.45
N ALA A 110 8.34 -30.51 -18.65
CA ALA A 110 9.70 -30.90 -19.01
C ALA A 110 10.61 -29.68 -19.16
N ALA A 111 10.11 -28.60 -19.78
CA ALA A 111 10.84 -27.34 -19.89
C ALA A 111 11.05 -26.70 -18.51
N VAL A 112 10.04 -26.72 -17.64
CA VAL A 112 10.13 -26.20 -16.27
C VAL A 112 11.17 -26.95 -15.44
N ASN A 113 11.10 -28.28 -15.43
CA ASN A 113 12.05 -29.09 -14.69
C ASN A 113 13.48 -28.89 -15.21
N ARG A 114 13.66 -28.77 -16.53
CA ARG A 114 14.97 -28.47 -17.12
C ARG A 114 15.49 -27.11 -16.68
N ALA A 115 14.65 -26.07 -16.68
CA ALA A 115 15.04 -24.74 -16.21
C ALA A 115 15.53 -24.77 -14.76
N VAL A 116 14.84 -25.50 -13.88
CA VAL A 116 15.23 -25.65 -12.47
C VAL A 116 16.52 -26.46 -12.32
N ILE A 117 16.69 -27.56 -13.05
CA ILE A 117 17.92 -28.38 -13.01
C ILE A 117 19.13 -27.58 -13.49
N THR A 118 18.98 -26.81 -14.57
CA THR A 118 20.11 -26.08 -15.17
C THR A 118 20.46 -24.80 -14.41
N ALA A 119 19.47 -24.02 -13.98
CA ALA A 119 19.71 -22.74 -13.33
C ALA A 119 19.79 -22.85 -11.79
N GLY A 120 19.16 -23.86 -11.20
CA GLY A 120 18.91 -23.96 -9.78
C GLY A 120 17.53 -23.40 -9.40
N ALA A 121 17.08 -23.73 -8.19
CA ALA A 121 15.81 -23.24 -7.65
C ALA A 121 16.01 -21.94 -6.86
N ALA A 122 15.27 -20.90 -7.23
CA ALA A 122 15.11 -19.67 -6.46
C ALA A 122 14.10 -19.84 -5.31
N ALA A 123 13.13 -20.72 -5.49
CA ALA A 123 12.16 -21.13 -4.47
C ALA A 123 11.75 -22.58 -4.71
N ASN A 124 11.53 -23.32 -3.62
CA ASN A 124 11.05 -24.69 -3.63
C ASN A 124 9.56 -24.76 -3.30
N PRO A 125 8.88 -25.87 -3.64
CA PRO A 125 7.51 -26.10 -3.19
C PRO A 125 7.38 -25.93 -1.68
N GLY A 126 6.44 -25.09 -1.24
CA GLY A 126 6.21 -24.77 0.16
C GLY A 126 6.80 -23.43 0.61
N ASP A 127 7.78 -22.89 -0.11
CA ASP A 127 8.43 -21.62 0.25
C ASP A 127 7.47 -20.45 0.14
N GLN A 128 7.55 -19.52 1.09
CA GLN A 128 6.88 -18.23 0.98
C GLN A 128 7.69 -17.32 0.05
N VAL A 129 7.00 -16.72 -0.90
CA VAL A 129 7.59 -15.81 -1.88
C VAL A 129 6.78 -14.53 -1.96
N GLN A 130 7.41 -13.46 -2.43
CA GLN A 130 6.76 -12.16 -2.58
C GLN A 130 6.85 -11.69 -4.03
N VAL A 131 5.74 -11.20 -4.58
CA VAL A 131 5.76 -10.50 -5.87
C VAL A 131 6.40 -9.13 -5.67
N THR A 132 7.49 -8.87 -6.37
CA THR A 132 8.29 -7.64 -6.25
C THR A 132 8.19 -6.72 -7.46
N LEU A 133 7.80 -7.25 -8.63
CA LEU A 133 7.59 -6.46 -9.84
C LEU A 133 6.43 -7.03 -10.64
N VAL A 134 5.66 -6.14 -11.27
CA VAL A 134 4.72 -6.46 -12.34
C VAL A 134 4.95 -5.47 -13.49
N GLU A 135 5.47 -5.95 -14.62
CA GLU A 135 5.75 -5.15 -15.81
C GLU A 135 4.85 -5.62 -16.98
N PHE A 136 4.15 -4.67 -17.59
CA PHE A 136 3.26 -4.92 -18.74
C PHE A 136 4.02 -4.69 -20.05
N ARG A 137 4.15 -5.74 -20.86
CA ARG A 137 4.69 -5.70 -22.22
C ARG A 137 3.59 -5.91 -23.25
N ASP A 138 3.89 -5.66 -24.52
CA ASP A 138 2.91 -5.73 -25.61
C ASP A 138 2.14 -7.06 -25.68
N ARG A 139 2.82 -8.17 -25.35
CA ARG A 139 2.26 -9.53 -25.41
C ARG A 139 2.61 -10.38 -24.18
N ALA A 140 3.06 -9.76 -23.09
CA ALA A 140 3.44 -10.50 -21.89
C ALA A 140 3.27 -9.68 -20.62
N LEU A 141 2.95 -10.36 -19.53
CA LEU A 141 3.09 -9.84 -18.18
C LEU A 141 4.36 -10.44 -17.57
N VAL A 142 5.30 -9.60 -17.17
CA VAL A 142 6.54 -10.02 -16.50
C VAL A 142 6.37 -9.81 -15.01
N ILE A 143 6.51 -10.89 -14.24
CA ILE A 143 6.30 -10.89 -12.80
C ILE A 143 7.59 -11.34 -12.13
N ASP A 144 8.18 -10.48 -11.31
CA ASP A 144 9.32 -10.87 -10.49
C ASP A 144 8.86 -11.31 -9.11
N VAL A 145 9.46 -12.39 -8.67
CA VAL A 145 9.29 -12.97 -7.35
C VAL A 145 10.62 -12.88 -6.61
N ASN A 146 10.59 -12.39 -5.37
CA ASN A 146 11.76 -12.22 -4.51
C ASN A 146 12.91 -11.42 -5.17
N GLY A 147 12.59 -10.39 -5.97
CA GLY A 147 13.57 -9.54 -6.65
C GLY A 147 13.87 -9.94 -8.09
N GLY A 148 13.30 -11.05 -8.57
CA GLY A 148 13.46 -11.50 -9.96
C GLY A 148 14.74 -12.31 -10.21
N GLY A 149 14.75 -13.09 -11.29
CA GLY A 149 15.94 -13.81 -11.76
C GLY A 149 16.83 -12.93 -12.66
N ARG A 150 16.29 -11.78 -13.08
CA ARG A 150 16.98 -10.76 -13.86
C ARG A 150 17.57 -9.75 -12.88
N GLN A 151 18.89 -9.56 -12.90
CA GLN A 151 19.50 -8.47 -12.13
C GLN A 151 19.06 -7.13 -12.71
N HIS A 152 18.05 -6.53 -12.10
CA HIS A 152 17.70 -5.13 -12.32
C HIS A 152 18.46 -4.31 -11.28
N THR A 153 19.48 -3.57 -11.70
CA THR A 153 20.11 -2.56 -10.84
C THR A 153 19.04 -1.54 -10.47
N HIS A 154 18.56 -1.57 -9.23
CA HIS A 154 17.52 -0.64 -8.80
C HIS A 154 18.15 0.74 -8.68
N TRP A 155 17.55 1.78 -9.27
CA TRP A 155 18.11 3.14 -9.25
C TRP A 155 18.35 3.67 -7.81
N ARG A 156 17.61 3.15 -6.82
CA ARG A 156 17.80 3.42 -5.39
C ARG A 156 19.16 2.96 -4.84
N ASP A 157 19.79 1.95 -5.43
CA ASP A 157 21.14 1.53 -5.05
C ASP A 157 22.20 2.56 -5.47
N ARG A 158 21.82 3.56 -6.28
CA ARG A 158 22.68 4.65 -6.77
C ARG A 158 22.37 6.00 -6.13
N VAL A 159 21.35 6.12 -5.28
CA VAL A 159 21.04 7.39 -4.61
C VAL A 159 21.90 7.51 -3.35
N HIS A 160 23.20 7.68 -3.57
CA HIS A 160 24.05 8.34 -2.59
C HIS A 160 23.74 9.84 -2.68
N LEU A 161 22.92 10.37 -1.77
CA LEU A 161 22.97 11.81 -1.49
C LEU A 161 24.28 12.06 -0.76
N GLU A 162 25.29 12.44 -1.53
CA GLU A 162 26.48 13.10 -1.02
C GLU A 162 26.07 14.48 -0.49
N VAL A 163 25.55 14.50 0.74
CA VAL A 163 25.47 15.72 1.54
C VAL A 163 26.59 15.61 2.56
N GLY A 164 27.73 16.23 2.24
CA GLY A 164 28.79 16.48 3.21
C GLY A 164 29.99 15.51 3.22
N GLY A 165 30.46 15.04 2.06
CA GLY A 165 31.85 14.57 1.87
C GLY A 165 32.34 13.40 2.74
N MET A 166 31.45 12.70 3.45
CA MET A 166 31.80 11.55 4.28
C MET A 166 31.10 10.30 3.71
N PRO A 167 31.85 9.24 3.34
CA PRO A 167 31.25 8.00 2.86
C PRO A 167 30.44 7.38 4.00
N THR A 168 29.12 7.44 3.90
CA THR A 168 28.26 6.65 4.79
C THR A 168 28.44 5.19 4.42
N ALA A 169 28.97 4.41 5.37
CA ALA A 169 29.10 2.97 5.22
C ALA A 169 27.74 2.38 4.86
N ARG A 170 27.75 1.51 3.86
CA ARG A 170 26.60 0.73 3.41
C ARG A 170 25.95 0.08 4.63
N ALA A 171 24.71 0.43 4.95
CA ALA A 171 23.85 -0.47 5.70
C ALA A 171 23.49 -1.63 4.74
N GLN A 172 24.47 -2.49 4.47
CA GLN A 172 24.22 -3.81 3.95
C GLN A 172 23.24 -4.43 4.94
N LYS A 173 22.03 -4.77 4.49
CA LYS A 173 21.24 -5.77 5.20
C LYS A 173 22.11 -7.03 5.18
N SER A 174 22.85 -7.24 6.26
CA SER A 174 23.83 -8.31 6.44
C SER A 174 23.09 -9.65 6.45
N GLY A 175 22.83 -10.20 5.27
CA GLY A 175 22.84 -11.64 5.07
C GLY A 175 24.29 -12.09 4.87
N PRO A 176 24.64 -13.35 5.21
CA PRO A 176 25.97 -13.90 4.96
C PRO A 176 26.40 -13.62 3.50
N PRO A 177 27.68 -13.26 3.24
CA PRO A 177 28.19 -13.10 1.89
C PRO A 177 27.91 -14.39 1.08
N GLY A 178 27.12 -14.28 0.01
CA GLY A 178 26.69 -15.43 -0.80
C GLY A 178 25.18 -15.66 -0.86
N LEU A 179 24.38 -15.03 0.01
CA LEU A 179 22.92 -14.96 -0.13
C LEU A 179 22.49 -13.60 -0.69
N GLU A 180 22.81 -13.32 -1.96
CA GLU A 180 21.91 -12.45 -2.71
C GLU A 180 20.55 -13.17 -2.72
N LYS A 181 19.44 -12.48 -2.43
CA LYS A 181 18.12 -13.09 -2.57
C LYS A 181 17.93 -13.40 -4.05
N VAL A 182 18.18 -14.65 -4.39
CA VAL A 182 18.06 -15.16 -5.74
C VAL A 182 16.56 -15.28 -6.03
N GLY A 183 16.04 -14.37 -6.85
CA GLY A 183 14.63 -14.36 -7.25
C GLY A 183 14.34 -15.18 -8.50
N SER A 184 13.07 -15.21 -8.89
CA SER A 184 12.60 -15.82 -10.14
C SER A 184 11.77 -14.82 -10.92
N THR A 185 11.87 -14.86 -12.24
CA THR A 185 11.03 -14.06 -13.14
C THR A 185 10.07 -14.98 -13.88
N ILE A 186 8.78 -14.65 -13.90
CA ILE A 186 7.75 -15.37 -14.65
C ILE A 186 7.30 -14.50 -15.82
N PHE A 187 7.35 -15.06 -17.02
CA PHE A 187 6.85 -14.46 -18.25
C PHE A 187 5.51 -15.10 -18.59
N LEU A 188 4.41 -14.43 -18.27
CA LEU A 188 3.07 -14.84 -18.71
C LEU A 188 2.82 -14.26 -20.10
N GLU A 189 2.93 -15.10 -21.12
CA GLU A 189 2.94 -14.73 -22.53
C GLU A 189 1.60 -15.01 -23.22
N PHE A 190 1.17 -14.07 -24.03
CA PHE A 190 -0.05 -14.13 -24.82
C PHE A 190 0.30 -14.20 -26.30
N ASP A 191 -0.50 -14.95 -27.09
CA ASP A 191 -0.26 -15.07 -28.53
C ASP A 191 -0.54 -13.75 -29.29
N HIS A 192 -1.42 -12.91 -28.73
CA HIS A 192 -1.80 -11.60 -29.26
C HIS A 192 -1.44 -10.46 -28.29
N ALA A 193 -1.92 -9.25 -28.58
CA ALA A 193 -1.75 -8.12 -27.69
C ALA A 193 -2.31 -8.44 -26.30
N LEU A 194 -1.69 -7.86 -25.26
CA LEU A 194 -2.06 -8.12 -23.88
C LEU A 194 -3.55 -7.81 -23.66
N PRO A 195 -4.38 -8.83 -23.36
CA PRO A 195 -5.82 -8.65 -23.25
C PRO A 195 -6.18 -7.84 -21.98
N PRO A 196 -7.38 -7.28 -21.90
CA PRO A 196 -7.90 -6.75 -20.63
C PRO A 196 -8.01 -7.89 -19.61
N LEU A 197 -7.22 -7.79 -18.53
CA LEU A 197 -7.18 -8.77 -17.45
C LEU A 197 -7.60 -8.14 -16.12
N THR A 198 -8.15 -8.97 -15.21
CA THR A 198 -8.32 -8.63 -13.79
C THR A 198 -7.18 -9.21 -12.94
N ALA A 199 -7.06 -8.75 -11.70
CA ALA A 199 -6.04 -9.25 -10.78
C ALA A 199 -6.23 -10.75 -10.49
N GLU A 200 -7.47 -11.18 -10.36
CA GLU A 200 -7.88 -12.57 -10.10
C GLU A 200 -7.51 -13.47 -11.28
N GLN A 201 -7.72 -13.01 -12.52
CA GLN A 201 -7.33 -13.74 -13.72
C GLN A 201 -5.81 -13.93 -13.78
N VAL A 202 -5.02 -12.91 -13.45
CA VAL A 202 -3.56 -13.06 -13.37
C VAL A 202 -3.15 -14.06 -12.29
N LYS A 203 -3.74 -14.00 -11.09
CA LYS A 203 -3.48 -14.99 -10.03
C LYS A 203 -3.85 -16.41 -10.47
N GLN A 204 -4.93 -16.55 -11.22
CA GLN A 204 -5.33 -17.84 -11.79
C GLN A 204 -4.30 -18.38 -12.78
N TYR A 205 -3.75 -17.55 -13.67
CA TYR A 205 -2.65 -17.97 -14.55
C TYR A 205 -1.39 -18.38 -13.76
N LEU A 206 -1.11 -17.69 -12.66
CA LEU A 206 0.04 -17.97 -11.80
C LEU A 206 -0.17 -19.16 -10.86
N SER A 207 -1.40 -19.66 -10.70
CA SER A 207 -1.76 -20.69 -9.72
C SER A 207 -1.02 -22.02 -9.89
N ALA A 208 -0.52 -22.31 -11.10
CA ALA A 208 0.34 -23.47 -11.36
C ALA A 208 1.66 -23.43 -10.56
N PHE A 209 2.10 -22.24 -10.15
CA PHE A 209 3.36 -22.00 -9.44
C PHE A 209 3.17 -21.30 -8.10
N LEU A 210 2.14 -20.48 -7.95
CA LEU A 210 1.95 -19.58 -6.81
C LEU A 210 0.53 -19.73 -6.24
N ASP A 211 0.45 -20.22 -5.00
CA ASP A 211 -0.79 -20.23 -4.23
C ASP A 211 -0.93 -18.93 -3.41
N PHE A 212 -1.84 -18.06 -3.86
CA PHE A 212 -2.19 -16.81 -3.18
C PHE A 212 -3.30 -17.00 -2.14
N ALA A 213 -4.03 -18.12 -2.15
CA ALA A 213 -5.26 -18.29 -1.36
C ALA A 213 -4.97 -18.40 0.15
N LYS A 214 -3.83 -18.98 0.53
CA LYS A 214 -3.44 -19.15 1.93
C LYS A 214 -2.68 -17.97 2.51
N GLN A 215 -2.27 -17.01 1.68
CA GLN A 215 -1.48 -15.84 2.10
C GLN A 215 -2.34 -14.57 2.16
N ARG A 216 -3.67 -14.73 2.32
CA ARG A 216 -4.53 -13.69 2.86
C ARG A 216 -3.80 -13.09 4.07
N SER A 217 -3.58 -11.77 4.07
CA SER A 217 -2.82 -11.09 5.12
C SER A 217 -3.21 -11.57 6.52
N ALA A 218 -2.30 -11.52 7.50
CA ALA A 218 -2.59 -11.96 8.87
C ALA A 218 -3.91 -11.40 9.43
N ALA A 219 -4.28 -10.18 9.01
CA ALA A 219 -5.56 -9.56 9.32
C ALA A 219 -6.77 -10.37 8.79
N VAL A 220 -6.73 -10.87 7.55
CA VAL A 220 -7.85 -11.62 6.95
C VAL A 220 -7.97 -13.02 7.56
N GLN A 221 -6.86 -13.70 7.85
CA GLN A 221 -6.90 -14.97 8.56
C GLN A 221 -7.49 -14.81 9.96
N TRP A 222 -7.19 -13.70 10.64
CA TRP A 222 -7.78 -13.39 11.93
C TRP A 222 -9.28 -13.11 11.82
N VAL A 223 -9.73 -12.36 10.80
CA VAL A 223 -11.18 -12.12 10.58
C VAL A 223 -11.96 -13.42 10.46
N ASP A 224 -11.42 -14.43 9.76
CA ASP A 224 -12.06 -15.74 9.59
C ASP A 224 -12.25 -16.50 10.93
N THR A 225 -11.53 -16.14 12.00
CA THR A 225 -11.68 -16.73 13.35
C THR A 225 -12.74 -16.03 14.22
N LEU A 226 -13.29 -14.91 13.78
CA LEU A 226 -14.21 -14.10 14.58
C LEU A 226 -15.63 -14.71 14.61
N PRO A 227 -16.45 -14.38 15.63
CA PRO A 227 -17.87 -14.70 15.61
C PRO A 227 -18.58 -14.15 14.37
N PRO A 228 -19.62 -14.82 13.85
CA PRO A 228 -20.27 -14.44 12.57
C PRO A 228 -20.79 -13.00 12.57
N GLU A 229 -21.32 -12.54 13.70
CA GLU A 229 -21.77 -11.15 13.88
C GLU A 229 -20.65 -10.13 13.63
N MET A 230 -19.43 -10.41 14.12
CA MET A 230 -18.27 -9.53 13.96
C MET A 230 -17.74 -9.58 12.52
N GLN A 231 -17.76 -10.75 11.89
CA GLN A 231 -17.39 -10.90 10.47
C GLN A 231 -18.32 -10.08 9.57
N GLU A 232 -19.63 -10.15 9.80
CA GLU A 232 -20.62 -9.39 9.04
C GLU A 232 -20.45 -7.88 9.23
N ALA A 233 -20.19 -7.43 10.45
CA ALA A 233 -19.95 -6.03 10.74
C ALA A 233 -18.68 -5.49 10.03
N ILE A 234 -17.58 -6.26 10.00
CA ILE A 234 -16.38 -5.93 9.22
C ILE A 234 -16.69 -5.86 7.72
N LYS A 235 -17.41 -6.86 7.19
CA LYS A 235 -17.83 -6.90 5.79
C LYS A 235 -18.69 -5.69 5.40
N ASN A 236 -19.58 -5.30 6.31
CA ASN A 236 -20.47 -4.15 6.13
C ASN A 236 -19.81 -2.80 6.46
N LYS A 237 -18.54 -2.82 6.88
CA LYS A 237 -17.75 -1.65 7.29
C LYS A 237 -18.41 -0.87 8.41
N GLN A 238 -18.80 -1.57 9.48
CA GLN A 238 -19.50 -0.99 10.61
C GLN A 238 -18.84 -1.39 11.93
N ALA A 239 -18.66 -0.42 12.81
CA ALA A 239 -18.42 -0.69 14.22
C ALA A 239 -19.73 -1.13 14.89
N VAL A 240 -19.67 -2.18 15.69
CA VAL A 240 -20.77 -2.68 16.53
C VAL A 240 -20.30 -2.89 17.97
N VAL A 241 -21.24 -2.91 18.91
CA VAL A 241 -20.95 -3.14 20.33
C VAL A 241 -20.31 -4.51 20.53
N GLY A 242 -19.30 -4.59 21.41
CA GLY A 242 -18.55 -5.82 21.68
C GLY A 242 -17.31 -6.04 20.80
N MET A 243 -17.13 -5.28 19.71
CA MET A 243 -15.89 -5.30 18.93
C MET A 243 -14.69 -4.87 19.77
N THR A 244 -13.51 -5.44 19.48
CA THR A 244 -12.24 -4.92 20.01
C THR A 244 -11.74 -3.74 19.17
N GLN A 245 -10.75 -3.00 19.66
CA GLN A 245 -10.16 -1.88 18.91
C GLN A 245 -9.65 -2.32 17.53
N ASP A 246 -8.98 -3.48 17.46
CA ASP A 246 -8.49 -4.04 16.19
C ASP A 246 -9.62 -4.41 15.23
N MET A 247 -10.77 -4.89 15.74
CA MET A 247 -11.96 -5.19 14.90
C MET A 247 -12.55 -3.93 14.33
N VAL A 248 -12.61 -2.85 15.13
CA VAL A 248 -13.07 -1.56 14.65
C VAL A 248 -12.12 -0.99 13.59
N ILE A 249 -10.80 -1.12 13.78
CA ILE A 249 -9.82 -0.72 12.76
C ILE A 249 -10.00 -1.56 11.48
N ALA A 250 -10.22 -2.87 11.60
CA ALA A 250 -10.46 -3.73 10.44
C ALA A 250 -11.77 -3.39 9.70
N ALA A 251 -12.82 -3.00 10.44
CA ALA A 251 -14.14 -2.67 9.88
C ALA A 251 -14.19 -1.28 9.25
N VAL A 252 -13.77 -0.24 9.98
CA VAL A 252 -13.97 1.17 9.61
C VAL A 252 -12.66 1.94 9.41
N GLY A 253 -11.52 1.35 9.75
CA GLY A 253 -10.21 2.00 9.64
C GLY A 253 -9.79 2.74 10.90
N ARG A 254 -8.69 3.48 10.79
CA ARG A 254 -8.19 4.32 11.90
C ARG A 254 -9.13 5.51 12.09
N PRO A 255 -9.43 5.90 13.35
CA PRO A 255 -10.26 7.07 13.61
C PRO A 255 -9.53 8.37 13.28
N ASP A 256 -10.29 9.41 12.96
CA ASP A 256 -9.78 10.75 12.72
C ASP A 256 -9.31 11.40 14.03
N LYS A 257 -10.05 11.15 15.13
CA LYS A 257 -9.72 11.65 16.46
C LYS A 257 -9.99 10.60 17.53
N LYS A 258 -9.13 10.58 18.56
CA LYS A 258 -9.28 9.77 19.77
C LYS A 258 -9.33 10.68 20.98
N VAL A 259 -10.30 10.50 21.85
CA VAL A 259 -10.44 11.23 23.11
C VAL A 259 -10.48 10.21 24.23
N ARG A 260 -9.72 10.44 25.31
CA ARG A 260 -9.77 9.60 26.50
C ARG A 260 -10.39 10.40 27.62
N GLU A 261 -11.40 9.80 28.25
CA GLU A 261 -12.10 10.39 29.37
C GLU A 261 -12.12 9.42 30.53
N ARG A 262 -12.31 9.95 31.73
CA ARG A 262 -12.59 9.16 32.91
C ARG A 262 -14.02 9.49 33.33
N ASP A 263 -14.89 8.49 33.26
CA ASP A 263 -16.30 8.65 33.62
C ASP A 263 -16.42 8.92 35.14
N GLU A 264 -17.62 9.33 35.62
CA GLU A 264 -17.86 9.71 37.02
C GLU A 264 -17.50 8.60 38.03
N ASP A 265 -17.57 7.34 37.61
CA ASP A 265 -17.20 6.16 38.39
C ASP A 265 -15.69 5.83 38.36
N GLY A 266 -14.87 6.67 37.72
CA GLY A 266 -13.42 6.49 37.62
C GLY A 266 -12.94 5.55 36.51
N LEU A 267 -13.84 5.03 35.67
CA LEU A 267 -13.52 4.13 34.56
C LEU A 267 -12.93 4.90 33.37
N GLU A 268 -11.82 4.41 32.81
CA GLU A 268 -11.21 4.99 31.61
C GLU A 268 -11.96 4.54 30.37
N THR A 269 -12.47 5.53 29.63
CA THR A 269 -13.17 5.34 28.37
C THR A 269 -12.42 6.05 27.24
N GLU A 270 -12.50 5.48 26.03
CA GLU A 270 -11.86 6.04 24.84
C GLU A 270 -12.91 6.23 23.74
N ASP A 271 -13.09 7.45 23.29
CA ASP A 271 -14.01 7.82 22.22
C ASP A 271 -13.24 8.00 20.91
N TRP A 272 -13.58 7.17 19.94
CA TRP A 272 -13.06 7.25 18.57
C TRP A 272 -14.07 7.94 17.69
N ILE A 273 -13.61 8.96 16.97
CA ILE A 273 -14.44 9.82 16.13
C ILE A 273 -14.01 9.63 14.69
N TYR A 274 -15.00 9.37 13.83
CA TYR A 274 -14.88 9.19 12.40
C TYR A 274 -15.72 10.23 11.67
N GLY A 275 -15.18 10.85 10.63
CA GLY A 275 -15.83 11.88 9.84
C GLY A 275 -15.70 13.28 10.43
N HIS A 276 -16.11 14.29 9.64
CA HIS A 276 -16.06 15.70 10.00
C HIS A 276 -17.40 16.38 9.63
N PRO A 277 -18.02 17.17 10.53
CA PRO A 277 -19.22 17.94 10.18
C PRO A 277 -19.01 18.85 8.96
N PRO A 278 -20.02 19.04 8.08
CA PRO A 278 -21.40 18.56 8.15
C PRO A 278 -21.61 17.13 7.65
N SER A 279 -20.54 16.41 7.29
CA SER A 279 -20.65 15.03 6.82
C SER A 279 -20.94 14.06 7.98
N ARG A 280 -21.38 12.84 7.64
CA ARG A 280 -21.77 11.81 8.60
C ARG A 280 -20.65 11.56 9.60
N THR A 281 -20.94 11.70 10.89
CA THR A 281 -19.97 11.54 11.97
C THR A 281 -20.33 10.30 12.80
N THR A 282 -19.36 9.41 13.02
CA THR A 282 -19.55 8.21 13.86
C THR A 282 -18.67 8.29 15.09
N PHE A 283 -19.27 8.11 16.26
CA PHE A 283 -18.61 8.03 17.55
C PHE A 283 -18.64 6.58 18.03
N VAL A 284 -17.49 6.05 18.40
CA VAL A 284 -17.32 4.70 18.93
C VAL A 284 -16.67 4.81 20.30
N LYS A 285 -17.44 4.55 21.36
CA LYS A 285 -16.97 4.59 22.75
C LYS A 285 -16.47 3.21 23.17
N PHE A 286 -15.27 3.17 23.72
CA PHE A 286 -14.63 1.98 24.27
C PHE A 286 -14.56 2.06 25.80
N ALA A 287 -14.75 0.92 26.44
CA ALA A 287 -14.33 0.70 27.83
C ALA A 287 -13.22 -0.36 27.81
N GLY A 288 -12.00 0.05 28.14
CA GLY A 288 -10.80 -0.75 27.87
C GLY A 288 -10.67 -1.04 26.36
N ASP A 289 -10.65 -2.32 26.00
CA ASP A 289 -10.49 -2.76 24.60
C ASP A 289 -11.83 -2.96 23.86
N LYS A 290 -12.98 -2.96 24.55
CA LYS A 290 -14.27 -3.31 23.94
C LYS A 290 -15.14 -2.10 23.66
N VAL A 291 -15.79 -2.09 22.49
CA VAL A 291 -16.83 -1.12 22.16
C VAL A 291 -18.02 -1.31 23.08
N VAL A 292 -18.43 -0.24 23.76
CA VAL A 292 -19.62 -0.18 24.60
C VAL A 292 -20.74 0.65 23.99
N SER A 293 -20.44 1.56 23.06
CA SER A 293 -21.45 2.37 22.38
C SER A 293 -21.01 2.81 20.99
N VAL A 294 -21.95 2.87 20.05
CA VAL A 294 -21.74 3.43 18.69
C VAL A 294 -22.87 4.40 18.39
N LYS A 295 -22.54 5.66 18.09
CA LYS A 295 -23.51 6.71 17.72
C LYS A 295 -23.17 7.29 16.36
N ARG A 296 -24.16 7.44 15.49
CA ARG A 296 -24.01 8.00 14.13
C ARG A 296 -24.89 9.25 14.03
N PHE A 297 -24.30 10.34 13.56
CA PHE A 297 -24.96 11.62 13.29
C PHE A 297 -24.81 11.99 11.82
#